data_AF-A0A3D4B380-F1
#
_entry.id   AF-A0A3D4B380-F1
#
_cell.length_a   1.000
_cell.length_b   1.000
_cell.length_c   1.000
_cell.angle_alpha   90.00
_cell.angle_beta   90.00
_cell.angle_gamma   90.00
#
_symmetry.space_group_name_H-M   'P 1'
#
loop_
_entity.id
_entity.type
_entity.pdbx_description
1 polymer ?
#
loop_
_entity_poly.entity_id
_entity_poly.type
_entity_poly.pdbx_seq_one_letter_code
_entity_poly.pdbx_strand_id
1 'polypeptide(L)'
;MLRTAKRAGVAAAVHADVTESQSFGRRRHRTVVGLRPFRPPGFRVEKERHGLKTIVHNYGHGGGGLTLSWGSSYLALEKLFEDGEAPSRVAVLGRGALGLSAARLLQQRGLDVTIYAKDLPPNTTSNIAAGQWSPYSVADFRRRTPAFNEQLERASRFSHRRFQNMLGSHYGVRWLTNYVLREHPFGGGGEDPSTAGLFPETRNLEPDEHPFPVPHVRQYVTMLIEPSTYLNAVVRDFQLAGGRMSSTRSKTFPTFCPSWSRRS
;
A
#
# COMPACT_ATOMS: atom_id res chain seq x y z
N MET A 1 25.54 27.88 52.69
CA MET A 1 24.11 27.74 53.04
C MET A 1 23.28 28.08 51.80
N LEU A 2 22.17 27.35 51.56
CA LEU A 2 21.28 27.33 50.37
C LEU A 2 21.80 26.48 49.19
N ARG A 3 21.36 25.23 49.00
CA ARG A 3 20.04 24.66 48.61
C ARG A 3 19.93 24.41 47.08
N THR A 4 20.09 23.13 46.74
CA THR A 4 19.48 22.33 45.66
C THR A 4 18.51 23.00 44.67
N ALA A 5 18.69 22.71 43.37
CA ALA A 5 17.65 22.10 42.53
C ALA A 5 18.19 21.60 41.17
N LYS A 6 18.01 20.30 40.90
CA LYS A 6 18.07 19.69 39.56
C LYS A 6 17.04 20.36 38.64
N ARG A 7 17.45 20.84 37.46
CA ARG A 7 16.52 21.10 36.35
C ARG A 7 16.36 19.84 35.51
N ALA A 8 15.20 19.20 35.64
CA ALA A 8 14.71 18.20 34.72
C ALA A 8 14.30 18.90 33.40
N GLY A 9 14.89 18.48 32.28
CA GLY A 9 14.44 18.87 30.94
C GLY A 9 13.19 18.09 30.59
N VAL A 10 12.04 18.77 30.61
CA VAL A 10 10.75 18.24 30.16
C VAL A 10 10.70 18.34 28.63
N ALA A 11 10.55 17.19 27.97
CA ALA A 11 10.20 17.12 26.56
C ALA A 11 8.76 17.65 26.38
N ALA A 12 8.62 18.75 25.64
CA ALA A 12 7.32 19.27 25.24
C ALA A 12 6.73 18.37 24.15
N ALA A 13 5.78 17.52 24.54
CA ALA A 13 4.85 16.89 23.61
C ALA A 13 3.85 17.96 23.15
N VAL A 14 3.86 18.30 21.86
CA VAL A 14 2.84 19.14 21.25
C VAL A 14 1.59 18.26 21.09
N HIS A 15 0.71 18.29 22.09
CA HIS A 15 -0.66 17.82 21.95
C HIS A 15 -1.39 18.81 21.04
N ALA A 16 -1.76 18.36 19.83
CA ALA A 16 -2.75 19.05 19.04
C ALA A 16 -4.12 18.80 19.68
N ASP A 17 -4.53 19.71 20.57
CA ASP A 17 -5.88 19.77 21.09
C ASP A 17 -6.80 20.20 19.94
N VAL A 18 -7.65 19.29 19.47
CA VAL A 18 -8.69 19.63 18.50
C VAL A 18 -9.82 20.28 19.30
N THR A 19 -9.84 21.61 19.32
CA THR A 19 -10.92 22.37 19.96
C THR A 19 -12.23 22.08 19.24
N GLU A 20 -13.18 21.52 19.98
CA GLU A 20 -14.50 21.13 19.50
C GLU A 20 -15.35 22.39 19.24
N SER A 21 -15.54 22.74 17.96
CA SER A 21 -16.50 23.76 17.56
C SER A 21 -17.91 23.21 17.78
N GLN A 22 -18.61 23.74 18.78
CA GLN A 22 -20.04 23.52 18.92
C GLN A 22 -20.77 24.26 17.79
N SER A 23 -21.19 23.51 16.78
CA SER A 23 -22.23 23.95 15.85
C SER A 23 -23.22 22.83 15.55
N PHE A 24 -24.48 23.24 15.55
CA PHE A 24 -25.72 22.50 15.52
C PHE A 24 -25.77 21.29 14.57
N GLY A 25 -26.20 20.13 15.10
CA GLY A 25 -27.00 19.15 14.35
C GLY A 25 -26.37 18.47 13.13
N ARG A 26 -25.13 17.95 13.20
CA ARG A 26 -24.63 16.97 12.21
C ARG A 26 -24.44 15.60 12.85
N ARG A 27 -25.36 14.66 12.59
CA ARG A 27 -25.09 13.23 12.78
C ARG A 27 -23.87 12.87 11.95
N ARG A 28 -22.73 12.64 12.62
CA ARG A 28 -21.53 12.05 12.00
C ARG A 28 -21.86 10.60 11.62
N HIS A 29 -22.24 10.36 10.37
CA HIS A 29 -22.39 9.03 9.80
C HIS A 29 -20.99 8.44 9.54
N ARG A 30 -20.35 7.89 10.58
CA ARG A 30 -19.13 7.05 10.55
C ARG A 30 -17.87 7.66 9.88
N THR A 31 -16.88 8.03 10.67
CA THR A 31 -15.51 8.29 10.18
C THR A 31 -14.79 6.97 9.89
N VAL A 32 -14.42 6.72 8.64
CA VAL A 32 -13.72 5.51 8.22
C VAL A 32 -12.31 5.89 7.78
N VAL A 33 -11.32 5.68 8.65
CA VAL A 33 -9.90 5.91 8.32
C VAL A 33 -9.18 4.58 8.07
N GLY A 34 -8.56 4.44 6.90
CA GLY A 34 -7.76 3.28 6.54
C GLY A 34 -6.33 3.38 7.05
N LEU A 35 -6.09 3.26 8.35
CA LEU A 35 -4.73 3.25 8.90
C LEU A 35 -3.97 2.04 8.34
N ARG A 36 -2.91 2.31 7.57
CA ARG A 36 -2.08 1.30 6.90
C ARG A 36 -0.69 1.31 7.55
N PRO A 37 -0.13 0.15 7.91
CA PRO A 37 1.24 0.08 8.41
C PRO A 37 2.20 0.76 7.43
N PHE A 38 2.90 1.78 7.91
CA PHE A 38 3.92 2.52 7.19
C PHE A 38 5.28 2.30 7.86
N ARG A 39 6.32 2.13 7.06
CA ARG A 39 7.70 2.03 7.54
C ARG A 39 8.50 3.19 6.97
N PRO A 40 9.13 4.04 7.82
CA PRO A 40 9.95 5.14 7.31
C PRO A 40 11.06 4.72 6.33
N PRO A 41 11.79 3.60 6.54
CA PRO A 41 12.79 3.15 5.57
C PRO A 41 12.21 2.53 4.28
N GLY A 42 10.89 2.34 4.20
CA GLY A 42 10.22 1.66 3.09
C GLY A 42 9.60 0.30 3.46
N PHE A 43 8.81 -0.27 2.55
CA PHE A 43 8.16 -1.57 2.77
C PHE A 43 9.17 -2.72 2.91
N ARG A 44 8.85 -3.71 3.75
CA ARG A 44 9.69 -4.87 4.05
C ARG A 44 9.26 -6.06 3.20
N VAL A 45 10.18 -6.60 2.42
CA VAL A 45 10.06 -7.90 1.72
C VAL A 45 11.25 -8.76 2.10
N GLU A 46 11.06 -9.64 3.07
CA GLU A 46 12.15 -10.44 3.64
C GLU A 46 11.67 -11.83 4.04
N LYS A 47 12.56 -12.81 3.96
CA LYS A 47 12.32 -14.17 4.43
C LYS A 47 12.98 -14.38 5.78
N GLU A 48 12.29 -15.09 6.66
CA GLU A 48 12.74 -15.44 7.99
C GLU A 48 12.35 -16.89 8.30
N ARG A 49 13.24 -17.64 8.96
CA ARG A 49 12.92 -18.97 9.48
C ARG A 49 12.45 -18.84 10.93
N HIS A 50 11.30 -19.41 11.23
CA HIS A 50 10.76 -19.50 12.58
C HIS A 50 10.47 -20.96 12.94
N GLY A 51 11.47 -21.62 13.52
CA GLY A 51 11.45 -23.07 13.74
C GLY A 51 11.32 -23.84 12.42
N LEU A 52 10.28 -24.67 12.31
CA LEU A 52 10.00 -25.44 11.09
C LEU A 52 9.24 -24.65 10.01
N LYS A 53 8.88 -23.39 10.29
CA LYS A 53 8.09 -22.56 9.37
C LYS A 53 8.96 -21.52 8.69
N THR A 54 8.69 -21.28 7.42
CA THR A 54 9.20 -20.13 6.67
C THR A 54 8.16 -19.01 6.71
N ILE A 55 8.60 -17.81 7.07
CA ILE A 55 7.78 -16.60 7.08
C ILE A 55 8.34 -15.65 6.04
N VAL A 56 7.50 -15.21 5.12
CA VAL A 56 7.84 -14.12 4.21
C VAL A 56 7.06 -12.88 4.61
N HIS A 57 7.80 -11.85 5.00
CA HIS A 57 7.28 -10.55 5.34
C HIS A 57 6.93 -9.79 4.06
N ASN A 58 5.76 -9.17 3.99
CA ASN A 58 5.34 -8.27 2.92
C ASN A 58 4.43 -7.17 3.47
N TYR A 59 5.00 -6.17 4.14
CA TYR A 59 4.23 -5.13 4.85
C TYR A 59 4.94 -3.77 4.90
N GLY A 60 4.22 -2.73 5.32
CA GLY A 60 4.81 -1.40 5.54
C GLY A 60 4.64 -0.41 4.38
N HIS A 61 3.73 -0.67 3.45
CA HIS A 61 3.58 0.08 2.19
C HIS A 61 2.91 1.46 2.32
N GLY A 62 2.40 1.82 3.50
CA GLY A 62 1.71 3.10 3.70
C GLY A 62 0.57 3.31 2.69
N GLY A 63 0.60 4.46 2.00
CA GLY A 63 -0.40 4.83 0.99
C GLY A 63 -0.39 3.95 -0.26
N GLY A 64 0.76 3.41 -0.65
CA GLY A 64 0.96 2.66 -1.90
C GLY A 64 0.58 1.18 -1.85
N GLY A 65 -0.09 0.71 -0.79
CA GLY A 65 -0.39 -0.72 -0.62
C GLY A 65 -1.24 -1.35 -1.72
N LEU A 66 -2.19 -0.61 -2.31
CA LEU A 66 -2.94 -1.07 -3.48
C LEU A 66 -2.07 -1.00 -4.75
N THR A 67 -1.43 0.15 -4.98
CA THR A 67 -0.56 0.41 -6.13
C THR A 67 0.52 -0.66 -6.31
N LEU A 68 1.21 -1.02 -5.21
CA LEU A 68 2.33 -1.96 -5.22
C LEU A 68 1.92 -3.41 -4.97
N SER A 69 0.61 -3.69 -4.77
CA SER A 69 0.14 -4.97 -4.25
C SER A 69 0.64 -6.18 -5.04
N TRP A 70 0.62 -6.13 -6.36
CA TRP A 70 1.08 -7.22 -7.22
C TRP A 70 2.60 -7.36 -7.23
N GLY A 71 3.31 -6.25 -7.32
CA GLY A 71 4.76 -6.24 -7.45
C GLY A 71 5.48 -6.61 -6.16
N SER A 72 5.10 -6.03 -5.01
CA SER A 72 5.72 -6.44 -3.75
C SER A 72 5.34 -7.87 -3.37
N SER A 73 4.14 -8.34 -3.73
CA SER A 73 3.78 -9.75 -3.60
C SER A 73 4.63 -10.65 -4.51
N TYR A 74 4.89 -10.23 -5.74
CA TYR A 74 5.80 -10.95 -6.64
C TYR A 74 7.21 -11.07 -6.04
N LEU A 75 7.76 -9.99 -5.49
CA LEU A 75 9.05 -10.01 -4.78
C LEU A 75 9.00 -10.95 -3.55
N ALA A 76 7.88 -10.97 -2.83
CA ALA A 76 7.69 -11.88 -1.70
C ALA A 76 7.68 -13.36 -2.16
N LEU A 77 7.10 -13.66 -3.32
CA LEU A 77 7.18 -14.99 -3.90
C LEU A 77 8.61 -15.36 -4.29
N GLU A 78 9.39 -14.44 -4.87
CA GLU A 78 10.81 -14.70 -5.14
C GLU A 78 11.56 -15.09 -3.86
N LYS A 79 11.30 -14.39 -2.76
CA LYS A 79 11.83 -14.76 -1.43
C LYS A 79 11.38 -16.13 -0.97
N LEU A 80 10.12 -16.50 -1.18
CA LEU A 80 9.63 -17.83 -0.81
C LEU A 80 10.42 -18.95 -1.50
N PHE A 81 10.74 -18.77 -2.79
CA PHE A 81 11.40 -19.78 -3.62
C PHE A 81 12.94 -19.67 -3.66
N GLU A 82 13.56 -18.77 -2.90
CA GLU A 82 15.01 -18.52 -3.01
C GLU A 82 15.89 -19.73 -2.64
N ASP A 83 15.37 -20.70 -1.87
CA ASP A 83 16.09 -21.93 -1.49
C ASP A 83 15.79 -23.12 -2.42
N GLY A 84 14.97 -22.93 -3.46
CA GLY A 84 14.56 -24.00 -4.39
C GLY A 84 13.51 -24.99 -3.86
N GLU A 85 13.16 -24.93 -2.56
CA GLU A 85 12.11 -25.77 -1.98
C GLU A 85 10.72 -25.15 -2.18
N ALA A 86 9.86 -25.83 -2.93
CA ALA A 86 8.46 -25.43 -3.07
C ALA A 86 7.62 -25.94 -1.89
N PRO A 87 6.93 -25.06 -1.14
CA PRO A 87 6.04 -25.51 -0.06
C PRO A 87 4.82 -26.22 -0.66
N SER A 88 4.32 -27.27 -0.01
CA SER A 88 3.08 -27.94 -0.44
C SER A 88 1.81 -27.15 -0.10
N ARG A 89 1.87 -26.28 0.91
CA ARG A 89 0.75 -25.42 1.37
C ARG A 89 1.25 -24.07 1.84
N VAL A 90 0.53 -23.01 1.52
CA VAL A 90 0.86 -21.64 1.94
C VAL A 90 -0.32 -20.97 2.64
N ALA A 91 -0.04 -20.39 3.81
CA ALA A 91 -0.97 -19.52 4.52
C ALA A 91 -0.65 -18.06 4.23
N VAL A 92 -1.64 -17.30 3.76
CA VAL A 92 -1.51 -15.85 3.54
C VAL A 92 -2.26 -15.12 4.65
N LEU A 93 -1.59 -14.19 5.31
CA LEU A 93 -2.17 -13.39 6.41
C LEU A 93 -2.65 -12.04 5.87
N GLY A 94 -3.97 -11.85 5.90
CA GLY A 94 -4.64 -10.64 5.43
C GLY A 94 -5.35 -10.81 4.08
N ARG A 95 -6.51 -10.15 3.92
CA ARG A 95 -7.36 -10.19 2.72
C ARG A 95 -7.48 -8.80 2.04
N GLY A 96 -6.54 -7.91 2.32
CA GLY A 96 -6.40 -6.65 1.58
C GLY A 96 -5.75 -6.88 0.21
N ALA A 97 -5.50 -5.80 -0.53
CA ALA A 97 -4.90 -5.87 -1.87
C ALA A 97 -3.62 -6.73 -1.90
N LEU A 98 -2.69 -6.53 -0.96
CA LEU A 98 -1.44 -7.31 -0.85
C LEU A 98 -1.70 -8.82 -0.68
N GLY A 99 -2.58 -9.19 0.26
CA GLY A 99 -2.86 -10.60 0.55
C GLY A 99 -3.55 -11.30 -0.61
N LEU A 100 -4.52 -10.64 -1.24
CA LEU A 100 -5.21 -11.17 -2.43
C LEU A 100 -4.25 -11.31 -3.62
N SER A 101 -3.40 -10.31 -3.88
CA SER A 101 -2.40 -10.37 -4.94
C SER A 101 -1.39 -11.49 -4.71
N ALA A 102 -0.86 -11.63 -3.49
CA ALA A 102 0.04 -12.74 -3.12
C ALA A 102 -0.64 -14.10 -3.30
N ALA A 103 -1.86 -14.25 -2.80
CA ALA A 103 -2.61 -15.50 -2.90
C ALA A 103 -2.88 -15.92 -4.36
N ARG A 104 -3.24 -14.96 -5.23
CA ARG A 104 -3.42 -15.23 -6.66
C ARG A 104 -2.12 -15.61 -7.35
N LEU A 105 -1.01 -14.92 -7.05
CA LEU A 105 0.28 -15.27 -7.63
C LEU A 105 0.75 -16.67 -7.18
N LEU A 106 0.50 -17.04 -5.92
CA LEU A 106 0.80 -18.38 -5.40
C LEU A 106 -0.05 -19.46 -6.09
N GLN A 107 -1.35 -19.22 -6.28
CA GLN A 107 -2.22 -20.13 -7.04
C GLN A 107 -1.76 -20.28 -8.51
N GLN A 108 -1.29 -19.21 -9.13
CA GLN A 108 -0.72 -19.26 -10.48
C GLN A 108 0.58 -20.08 -10.58
N ARG A 109 1.25 -20.33 -9.44
CA ARG A 109 2.37 -21.27 -9.31
C ARG A 109 1.92 -22.70 -8.94
N GLY A 110 0.62 -22.98 -8.92
CA GLY A 110 0.05 -24.29 -8.61
C GLY A 110 0.01 -24.63 -7.11
N LEU A 111 0.22 -23.64 -6.23
CA LEU A 111 0.24 -23.88 -4.79
C LEU A 111 -1.16 -23.92 -4.18
N ASP A 112 -1.33 -24.75 -3.14
CA ASP A 112 -2.53 -24.75 -2.30
C ASP A 112 -2.46 -23.59 -1.29
N VAL A 113 -3.39 -22.64 -1.42
CA VAL A 113 -3.37 -21.38 -0.66
C VAL A 113 -4.61 -21.22 0.19
N THR A 114 -4.40 -20.88 1.47
CA THR A 114 -5.47 -20.45 2.38
C THR A 114 -5.20 -19.04 2.90
N ILE A 115 -6.16 -18.13 2.73
CA ILE A 115 -6.10 -16.78 3.30
C ILE A 115 -6.75 -16.79 4.69
N TYR A 116 -6.04 -16.27 5.68
CA TYR A 116 -6.54 -16.02 7.02
C TYR A 116 -6.67 -14.53 7.26
N ALA A 117 -7.86 -14.06 7.66
CA ALA A 117 -8.09 -12.65 7.94
C ALA A 117 -9.10 -12.46 9.08
N LYS A 118 -8.93 -11.36 9.84
CA LYS A 118 -9.90 -10.95 10.87
C LYS A 118 -11.18 -10.40 10.24
N ASP A 119 -11.03 -9.51 9.26
CA ASP A 119 -12.12 -8.82 8.58
C ASP A 119 -12.18 -9.23 7.09
N LEU A 120 -13.39 -9.26 6.53
CA LEU A 120 -13.66 -9.62 5.12
C LEU A 120 -14.06 -8.35 4.33
N PRO A 121 -13.70 -8.20 3.04
CA PRO A 121 -14.28 -7.20 2.16
C PRO A 121 -15.81 -7.19 2.27
N PRO A 122 -16.47 -6.00 2.30
CA PRO A 122 -15.92 -4.66 2.04
C PRO A 122 -15.25 -3.97 3.24
N ASN A 123 -15.05 -4.66 4.37
CA ASN A 123 -14.55 -4.04 5.61
C ASN A 123 -13.02 -4.08 5.72
N THR A 124 -12.30 -3.83 4.63
CA THR A 124 -10.82 -3.75 4.65
C THR A 124 -10.34 -2.33 4.42
N THR A 125 -9.15 -1.99 4.91
CA THR A 125 -8.54 -0.68 4.65
C THR A 125 -8.24 -0.44 3.17
N SER A 126 -8.19 -1.50 2.36
CA SER A 126 -8.05 -1.41 0.90
C SER A 126 -9.33 -0.90 0.23
N ASN A 127 -10.52 -1.12 0.81
CA ASN A 127 -11.78 -0.57 0.29
C ASN A 127 -11.90 0.96 0.42
N ILE A 128 -11.03 1.59 1.21
CA ILE A 128 -10.97 3.04 1.45
C ILE A 128 -9.79 3.67 0.66
N ALA A 129 -9.16 2.95 -0.26
CA ALA A 129 -8.07 3.52 -1.07
C ALA A 129 -8.63 4.55 -2.06
N ALA A 130 -7.84 5.58 -2.40
CA ALA A 130 -8.21 6.54 -3.44
C ALA A 130 -8.23 5.90 -4.84
N GLY A 131 -7.54 4.77 -5.04
CA GLY A 131 -7.62 3.98 -6.26
C GLY A 131 -6.69 4.43 -7.38
N GLN A 132 -6.18 5.66 -7.37
CA GLN A 132 -5.21 6.09 -8.36
C GLN A 132 -3.91 5.29 -8.23
N TRP A 133 -3.44 4.73 -9.35
CA TRP A 133 -2.16 4.05 -9.42
C TRP A 133 -1.05 5.08 -9.31
N SER A 134 -0.53 5.22 -8.10
CA SER A 134 0.72 5.93 -7.88
C SER A 134 1.37 5.45 -6.59
N PRO A 135 2.67 5.09 -6.60
CA PRO A 135 3.33 4.52 -5.43
C PRO A 135 3.84 5.64 -4.50
N TYR A 136 2.94 6.54 -4.10
CA TYR A 136 3.24 7.63 -3.16
C TYR A 136 3.21 7.16 -1.70
N SER A 137 3.99 7.85 -0.86
CA SER A 137 4.05 7.65 0.59
C SER A 137 4.38 6.20 0.99
N VAL A 138 5.28 5.56 0.25
CA VAL A 138 5.75 4.19 0.48
C VAL A 138 7.01 4.12 1.35
N ALA A 139 7.71 5.24 1.52
CA ALA A 139 8.85 5.45 2.39
C ALA A 139 8.99 6.94 2.73
N ASP A 140 9.76 7.27 3.76
CA ASP A 140 10.30 8.62 3.96
C ASP A 140 11.43 8.83 2.94
N PHE A 141 11.29 9.81 2.05
CA PHE A 141 12.25 10.07 0.98
C PHE A 141 13.69 10.25 1.51
N ARG A 142 13.83 10.84 2.71
CA ARG A 142 15.14 11.08 3.34
C ARG A 142 15.79 9.81 3.90
N ARG A 143 15.04 8.71 3.99
CA ARG A 143 15.50 7.42 4.53
C ARG A 143 15.58 6.33 3.48
N ARG A 144 15.31 6.65 2.21
CA ARG A 144 15.41 5.70 1.11
C ARG A 144 16.87 5.34 0.86
N THR A 145 17.13 4.05 0.72
CA THR A 145 18.44 3.53 0.33
C THR A 145 18.43 3.16 -1.16
N PRO A 146 19.60 3.06 -1.83
CA PRO A 146 19.67 2.56 -3.21
C PRO A 146 19.01 1.19 -3.38
N ALA A 147 19.24 0.26 -2.45
CA ALA A 147 18.61 -1.06 -2.44
C ALA A 147 17.07 -0.98 -2.35
N PHE A 148 16.54 -0.07 -1.53
CA PHE A 148 15.10 0.16 -1.47
C PHE A 148 14.56 0.76 -2.78
N ASN A 149 15.31 1.65 -3.43
CA ASN A 149 14.90 2.24 -4.70
C ASN A 149 14.79 1.20 -5.81
N GLU A 150 15.75 0.27 -5.87
CA GLU A 150 15.70 -0.87 -6.79
C GLU A 150 14.50 -1.78 -6.48
N GLN A 151 14.27 -2.09 -5.20
CA GLN A 151 13.11 -2.86 -4.77
C GLN A 151 11.79 -2.18 -5.17
N LEU A 152 11.69 -0.86 -4.97
CA LEU A 152 10.53 -0.06 -5.33
C LEU A 152 10.33 -0.02 -6.85
N GLU A 153 11.40 0.11 -7.63
CA GLU A 153 11.32 0.09 -9.09
C GLU A 153 10.77 -1.24 -9.60
N ARG A 154 11.37 -2.35 -9.16
CA ARG A 154 10.94 -3.70 -9.54
C ARG A 154 9.47 -3.94 -9.19
N ALA A 155 9.07 -3.57 -7.97
CA ALA A 155 7.68 -3.69 -7.53
C ALA A 155 6.72 -2.78 -8.33
N SER A 156 7.12 -1.55 -8.63
CA SER A 156 6.31 -0.59 -9.38
C SER A 156 6.09 -1.07 -10.80
N ARG A 157 7.16 -1.46 -11.52
CA ARG A 157 7.07 -1.94 -12.90
C ARG A 157 6.20 -3.20 -13.01
N PHE A 158 6.38 -4.16 -12.10
CA PHE A 158 5.55 -5.37 -12.10
C PHE A 158 4.08 -5.05 -11.83
N SER A 159 3.80 -4.23 -10.81
CA SER A 159 2.41 -3.86 -10.47
C SER A 159 1.74 -3.10 -11.61
N HIS A 160 2.45 -2.13 -12.19
CA HIS A 160 1.97 -1.33 -13.30
C HIS A 160 1.58 -2.22 -14.49
N ARG A 161 2.47 -3.14 -14.91
CA ARG A 161 2.17 -4.11 -15.96
C ARG A 161 0.98 -5.00 -15.61
N ARG A 162 0.89 -5.43 -14.35
CA ARG A 162 -0.20 -6.31 -13.90
C ARG A 162 -1.55 -5.62 -13.97
N PHE A 163 -1.64 -4.36 -13.57
CA PHE A 163 -2.88 -3.58 -13.66
C PHE A 163 -3.28 -3.28 -15.11
N GLN A 164 -2.31 -3.10 -16.03
CA GLN A 164 -2.62 -3.00 -17.47
C GLN A 164 -3.32 -4.25 -18.01
N ASN A 165 -2.95 -5.44 -17.53
CA ASN A 165 -3.65 -6.69 -17.89
C ASN A 165 -5.03 -6.84 -17.22
N MET A 166 -5.43 -5.88 -16.39
CA MET A 166 -6.71 -5.87 -15.66
C MET A 166 -7.60 -4.71 -16.11
N LEU A 167 -7.28 -4.05 -17.23
CA LEU A 167 -8.12 -3.00 -17.78
C LEU A 167 -9.54 -3.50 -18.08
N GLY A 168 -10.53 -2.65 -17.82
CA GLY A 168 -11.93 -2.91 -18.11
C GLY A 168 -12.82 -2.92 -16.87
N SER A 169 -14.12 -3.00 -17.13
CA SER A 169 -15.17 -2.92 -16.10
C SER A 169 -15.11 -4.07 -15.08
N HIS A 170 -14.60 -5.24 -15.47
CA HIS A 170 -14.53 -6.41 -14.60
C HIS A 170 -13.70 -6.15 -13.34
N TYR A 171 -12.50 -5.59 -13.50
CA TYR A 171 -11.64 -5.24 -12.36
C TYR A 171 -11.77 -3.76 -11.96
N GLY A 172 -12.53 -2.96 -12.71
CA GLY A 172 -12.66 -1.52 -12.46
C GLY A 172 -11.34 -0.77 -12.65
N VAL A 173 -10.50 -1.20 -13.60
CA VAL A 173 -9.23 -0.52 -13.92
C VAL A 173 -9.37 0.20 -15.25
N ARG A 174 -9.02 1.48 -15.28
CA ARG A 174 -9.04 2.31 -16.50
C ARG A 174 -7.94 3.35 -16.48
N TRP A 175 -7.47 3.75 -17.65
CA TRP A 175 -6.60 4.93 -17.78
C TRP A 175 -7.40 6.22 -17.61
N LEU A 176 -6.82 7.21 -16.93
CA LEU A 176 -7.37 8.55 -16.80
C LEU A 176 -6.26 9.60 -16.93
N THR A 177 -6.60 10.69 -17.61
CA THR A 177 -5.83 11.93 -17.61
C THR A 177 -6.03 12.65 -16.28
N ASN A 178 -4.93 13.04 -15.64
CA ASN A 178 -4.90 13.71 -14.36
C ASN A 178 -4.15 15.03 -14.49
N TYR A 179 -4.50 15.99 -13.63
CA TYR A 179 -3.90 17.31 -13.60
C TYR A 179 -3.37 17.61 -12.20
N VAL A 180 -2.15 18.15 -12.13
CA VAL A 180 -1.61 18.78 -10.92
C VAL A 180 -1.67 20.29 -11.14
N LEU A 181 -2.27 21.00 -10.20
CA LEU A 181 -2.46 22.45 -10.22
C LEU A 181 -1.55 23.10 -9.17
N ARG A 182 -0.79 24.13 -9.53
CA ARG A 182 0.11 24.84 -8.60
C ARG A 182 0.16 26.35 -8.91
N GLU A 183 0.39 27.12 -7.85
CA GLU A 183 0.68 28.56 -7.94
C GLU A 183 2.13 28.86 -8.33
N HIS A 184 3.03 27.92 -8.10
CA HIS A 184 4.45 28.06 -8.39
C HIS A 184 4.90 27.06 -9.46
N PRO A 185 5.94 27.38 -10.25
CA PRO A 185 6.44 26.49 -11.28
C PRO A 185 6.76 25.11 -10.75
N PHE A 186 6.54 24.08 -11.57
CA PHE A 186 7.04 22.75 -11.26
C PHE A 186 8.57 22.80 -11.21
N GLY A 187 9.15 22.42 -10.08
CA GLY A 187 10.62 22.36 -9.94
C GLY A 187 11.24 21.37 -10.93
N GLY A 188 12.53 21.56 -11.22
CA GLY A 188 13.33 20.71 -12.10
C GLY A 188 13.75 19.36 -11.51
N GLY A 189 13.15 18.93 -10.40
CA GLY A 189 13.33 17.59 -9.87
C GLY A 189 12.77 16.59 -10.88
N GLY A 190 13.65 15.85 -11.54
CA GLY A 190 13.27 14.82 -12.51
C GLY A 190 12.30 13.80 -11.93
N GLU A 191 11.69 13.01 -12.82
CA GLU A 191 10.86 11.87 -12.41
C GLU A 191 11.65 10.98 -11.43
N ASP A 192 10.98 10.50 -10.38
CA ASP A 192 11.60 9.54 -9.47
C ASP A 192 12.06 8.32 -10.29
N PRO A 193 13.36 7.97 -10.32
CA PRO A 193 13.87 6.89 -11.14
C PRO A 193 13.13 5.56 -10.91
N SER A 194 12.65 5.33 -9.67
CA SER A 194 11.90 4.12 -9.32
C SER A 194 10.51 4.04 -9.96
N THR A 195 10.03 5.12 -10.55
CA THR A 195 8.77 5.15 -11.31
C THR A 195 8.95 5.66 -12.74
N ALA A 196 10.20 5.80 -13.20
CA ALA A 196 10.50 6.40 -14.49
C ALA A 196 9.78 5.67 -15.65
N GLY A 197 9.03 6.46 -16.43
CA GLY A 197 8.25 5.98 -17.58
C GLY A 197 6.97 5.22 -17.22
N LEU A 198 6.49 5.30 -15.97
CA LEU A 198 5.23 4.69 -15.55
C LEU A 198 4.04 5.67 -15.61
N PHE A 199 4.30 6.93 -15.94
CA PHE A 199 3.29 7.98 -16.11
C PHE A 199 3.34 8.53 -17.54
N PRO A 200 2.68 7.88 -18.50
CA PRO A 200 2.66 8.35 -19.88
C PRO A 200 2.03 9.75 -19.99
N GLU A 201 2.35 10.43 -21.10
CA GLU A 201 1.81 11.76 -21.41
C GLU A 201 2.00 12.80 -20.29
N THR A 202 3.07 12.66 -19.50
CA THR A 202 3.44 13.64 -18.48
C THR A 202 4.04 14.87 -19.14
N ARG A 203 3.35 16.01 -19.05
CA ARG A 203 3.84 17.29 -19.59
C ARG A 203 3.28 18.48 -18.82
N ASN A 204 4.06 19.56 -18.74
CA ASN A 204 3.52 20.86 -18.34
C ASN A 204 2.64 21.38 -19.49
N LEU A 205 1.53 22.03 -19.14
CA LEU A 205 0.64 22.69 -20.09
C LEU A 205 0.95 24.18 -20.14
N GLU A 206 0.86 24.76 -21.33
CA GLU A 206 0.89 26.21 -21.51
C GLU A 206 -0.44 26.85 -21.04
N PRO A 207 -0.46 28.15 -20.71
CA PRO A 207 -1.65 28.82 -20.17
C PRO A 207 -2.90 28.74 -21.05
N ASP A 208 -2.74 28.60 -22.38
CA ASP A 208 -3.83 28.49 -23.35
C ASP A 208 -4.30 27.03 -23.60
N GLU A 209 -3.58 26.04 -23.06
CA GLU A 209 -3.92 24.62 -23.18
C GLU A 209 -4.88 24.12 -22.08
N HIS A 210 -5.26 24.96 -21.12
CA HIS A 210 -6.12 24.55 -20.01
C HIS A 210 -7.08 25.63 -19.51
N PRO A 211 -8.27 25.26 -18.98
CA PRO A 211 -9.24 26.22 -18.47
C PRO A 211 -9.03 26.57 -16.98
N PHE A 212 -8.06 25.96 -16.30
CA PHE A 212 -7.89 26.16 -14.86
C PHE A 212 -7.38 27.57 -14.53
N PRO A 213 -7.93 28.23 -13.49
CA PRO A 213 -7.50 29.57 -13.07
C PRO A 213 -6.23 29.52 -12.22
N VAL A 214 -5.24 28.72 -12.64
CA VAL A 214 -3.93 28.58 -11.99
C VAL A 214 -2.82 28.69 -13.02
N PRO A 215 -1.67 29.32 -12.70
CA PRO A 215 -0.62 29.61 -13.69
C PRO A 215 0.21 28.39 -14.10
N HIS A 216 0.23 27.31 -13.30
CA HIS A 216 1.05 26.13 -13.59
C HIS A 216 0.23 24.85 -13.49
N VAL A 217 0.07 24.19 -14.64
CA VAL A 217 -0.65 22.92 -14.75
C VAL A 217 0.25 21.85 -15.36
N ARG A 218 0.26 20.66 -14.76
CA ARG A 218 0.90 19.47 -15.30
C ARG A 218 -0.13 18.40 -15.56
N GLN A 219 -0.20 17.94 -16.79
CA GLN A 219 -0.94 16.75 -17.17
C GLN A 219 -0.07 15.52 -16.97
N TYR A 220 -0.69 14.40 -16.61
CA TYR A 220 -0.11 13.06 -16.69
C TYR A 220 -1.23 12.02 -16.79
N VAL A 221 -0.96 10.88 -17.42
CA VAL A 221 -1.91 9.78 -17.53
C VAL A 221 -1.50 8.66 -16.57
N THR A 222 -2.47 8.11 -15.84
CA THR A 222 -2.26 6.92 -15.00
C THR A 222 -3.54 6.09 -14.87
N MET A 223 -3.45 4.91 -14.27
CA MET A 223 -4.60 4.05 -14.06
C MET A 223 -5.37 4.45 -12.80
N LEU A 224 -6.70 4.43 -12.87
CA LEU A 224 -7.58 4.43 -11.71
C LEU A 224 -8.08 3.00 -11.49
N ILE A 225 -7.99 2.56 -10.24
CA ILE A 225 -8.43 1.24 -9.77
C ILE A 225 -9.57 1.48 -8.78
N GLU A 226 -10.79 1.13 -9.17
CA GLU A 226 -11.96 1.23 -8.31
C GLU A 226 -11.88 0.13 -7.22
N PRO A 227 -11.54 0.45 -5.95
CA PRO A 227 -11.09 -0.57 -5.01
C PRO A 227 -12.15 -1.62 -4.69
N SER A 228 -13.42 -1.22 -4.60
CA SER A 228 -14.52 -2.15 -4.32
C SER A 228 -14.74 -3.13 -5.46
N THR A 229 -14.75 -2.66 -6.71
CA THR A 229 -14.87 -3.51 -7.90
C THR A 229 -13.67 -4.44 -8.02
N TYR A 230 -12.47 -3.88 -7.91
CA TYR A 230 -11.21 -4.61 -8.00
C TYR A 230 -11.10 -5.72 -6.96
N LEU A 231 -11.29 -5.40 -5.67
CA LEU A 231 -11.14 -6.39 -4.60
C LEU A 231 -12.18 -7.51 -4.70
N ASN A 232 -13.41 -7.19 -5.11
CA ASN A 232 -14.45 -8.20 -5.33
C ASN A 232 -14.11 -9.14 -6.48
N ALA A 233 -13.60 -8.60 -7.60
CA ALA A 233 -13.17 -9.41 -8.73
C ALA A 233 -12.02 -10.35 -8.37
N VAL A 234 -10.98 -9.84 -7.70
CA VAL A 234 -9.82 -10.67 -7.31
C VAL A 234 -10.19 -11.73 -6.27
N VAL A 235 -11.11 -11.40 -5.34
CA VAL A 235 -11.70 -12.38 -4.41
C VAL A 235 -12.40 -13.51 -5.16
N ARG A 236 -13.25 -13.15 -6.14
CA ARG A 236 -13.98 -14.11 -6.95
C ARG A 236 -13.02 -15.03 -7.69
N ASP A 237 -12.00 -14.48 -8.32
CA ASP A 237 -10.99 -15.26 -9.05
C ASP A 237 -10.19 -16.19 -8.12
N PHE A 238 -9.88 -15.73 -6.91
CA PHE A 238 -9.20 -16.55 -5.90
C PHE A 238 -10.04 -17.78 -5.53
N GLN A 239 -11.35 -17.58 -5.31
CA GLN A 239 -12.28 -18.65 -4.98
C GLN A 239 -12.52 -19.60 -6.15
N LEU A 240 -12.69 -19.07 -7.36
CA LEU A 240 -12.85 -19.88 -8.58
C LEU A 240 -11.62 -20.76 -8.87
N ALA A 241 -10.43 -20.29 -8.48
CA ALA A 241 -9.19 -21.08 -8.55
C ALA A 241 -9.01 -22.03 -7.35
N GLY A 242 -10.06 -22.35 -6.59
CA GLY A 242 -10.03 -23.32 -5.48
C GLY A 242 -9.47 -22.78 -4.17
N GLY A 243 -9.27 -21.47 -4.06
CA GLY A 243 -8.70 -20.82 -2.88
C GLY A 243 -9.64 -20.85 -1.69
N ARG A 244 -9.10 -21.10 -0.49
CA ARG A 244 -9.87 -21.13 0.77
C ARG A 244 -9.65 -19.86 1.58
N MET A 245 -10.72 -19.36 2.21
CA MET A 245 -10.65 -18.20 3.11
C MET A 245 -11.24 -18.57 4.45
N SER A 246 -10.50 -18.30 5.53
CA SER A 246 -10.96 -18.52 6.89
C SER A 246 -10.95 -17.21 7.67
N SER A 247 -12.05 -16.96 8.40
CA SER A 247 -12.11 -15.87 9.37
C SER A 247 -11.57 -16.38 10.70
N THR A 248 -10.53 -15.73 11.22
CA THR A 248 -9.95 -16.10 12.52
C THR A 248 -9.87 -14.87 13.42
N ARG A 249 -10.60 -14.90 14.55
CA ARG A 249 -10.42 -13.94 15.67
C ARG A 249 -9.35 -14.38 16.67
N SER A 250 -8.69 -15.50 16.41
CA SER A 250 -7.85 -16.17 17.40
C SER A 250 -6.63 -15.32 17.75
N LYS A 251 -6.47 -15.05 19.05
CA LYS A 251 -5.25 -14.53 19.69
C LYS A 251 -4.11 -15.59 19.71
N THR A 252 -4.29 -16.70 19.00
CA THR A 252 -3.40 -17.88 18.97
C THR A 252 -2.72 -18.09 17.61
N PHE A 253 -2.62 -17.05 16.78
CA PHE A 253 -1.45 -16.97 15.90
C PHE A 253 -0.27 -16.56 16.80
N PRO A 254 0.85 -17.30 16.81
CA PRO A 254 2.05 -16.84 17.49
C PRO A 254 2.30 -15.41 17.03
N THR A 255 2.49 -14.49 17.96
CA THR A 255 2.98 -13.15 17.68
C THR A 255 4.36 -13.27 17.04
N PHE A 256 4.39 -13.52 15.72
CA PHE A 256 5.61 -13.72 14.94
C PHE A 256 6.40 -12.41 14.77
N CYS A 257 5.84 -11.26 15.19
CA CYS A 257 6.52 -9.98 15.12
C CYS A 257 6.22 -9.12 16.36
N PRO A 258 7.22 -8.80 17.20
CA PRO A 258 7.06 -7.90 18.35
C PRO A 258 6.58 -6.48 18.00
N SER A 259 6.63 -6.10 16.72
CA SER A 259 6.19 -4.78 16.25
C SER A 259 4.66 -4.64 16.13
N TRP A 260 3.91 -5.75 16.14
CA TRP A 260 2.44 -5.73 16.08
C TRP A 260 1.78 -5.40 17.42
N SER A 261 2.49 -5.52 18.55
CA SER A 261 1.92 -5.38 19.90
C SER A 261 2.11 -4.00 20.53
N ARG A 262 2.75 -3.03 19.85
CA ARG A 262 2.93 -1.68 20.36
C ARG A 262 2.22 -0.65 19.48
N ARG A 263 0.97 -0.36 19.83
CA ARG A 263 0.14 0.84 19.53
C ARG A 263 -1.31 0.40 19.28
N SER A 264 -1.99 0.13 20.39
CA SER A 264 -3.44 0.36 20.54
C SER A 264 -3.61 1.55 21.44
#